data_AF-A0A410PMT8-F1
#
_entry.id   AF-A0A410PMT8-F1
#
_cell.length_a   1.000
_cell.length_b   1.000
_cell.length_c   1.000
_cell.angle_alpha   90.00
_cell.angle_beta   90.00
_cell.angle_gamma   90.00
#
_symmetry.space_group_name_H-M   'P 1'
#
loop_
_entity.id
_entity.type
_entity.pdbx_description
1 polymer ?
#
loop_
_entity_poly.entity_id
_entity_poly.type
_entity_poly.pdbx_seq_one_letter_code
_entity_poly.pdbx_strand_id
1 'polypeptide(L)'
;MENEKYAEAVSRIRAMETKLFDESMLNKLIEIPSPEEAVKFLQETEYASEMQNIMKVQDYEIILSKELKKLYDFLYKAVPDKDLVDIMELKYDYHNIKTLLKAKALNKNYDYLLIKVKPDYTDKIVSSMQSDNYRDIPKIMGEAIQKSYSEFLTAKDPQVIDIIIDSYMYKHMLIKAEKLGDSFITDFVKLNIDLTNIKTLLRVKNQNRNRDFLSMVLISGGKVDKDILLSCLNESIENIVNKLMFTDYGNILKMGLKDYGKDKKLNKFEKLCDNYTMDYLKKSRYISFGPEPVLAYIYGKENEIKSIRIILVGKINKVPANIIRERLREAYV
;
A
#
# COMPACT_ATOMS: atom_id res chain seq x y z
N MET A 1 4.41 27.03 15.29
CA MET A 1 5.65 27.21 14.51
C MET A 1 5.96 26.01 13.62
N GLU A 2 6.18 24.78 14.13
CA GLU A 2 6.53 23.65 13.24
C GLU A 2 5.34 23.07 12.44
N ASN A 3 4.11 23.10 12.96
CA ASN A 3 2.94 22.64 12.21
C ASN A 3 2.35 23.69 11.26
N GLU A 4 2.67 24.98 11.46
CA GLU A 4 2.14 26.09 10.64
C GLU A 4 2.72 26.08 9.21
N LYS A 5 3.91 25.52 9.01
CA LYS A 5 4.48 25.33 7.65
C LYS A 5 3.61 24.43 6.77
N TYR A 6 2.73 23.62 7.37
CA TYR A 6 1.76 22.80 6.65
C TYR A 6 0.44 23.52 6.35
N ALA A 7 0.22 24.74 6.84
CA ALA A 7 -1.09 25.39 6.77
C ALA A 7 -1.61 25.53 5.33
N GLU A 8 -0.78 26.00 4.41
CA GLU A 8 -1.16 26.14 3.00
C GLU A 8 -1.50 24.78 2.37
N ALA A 9 -0.65 23.77 2.59
CA ALA A 9 -0.85 22.42 2.08
C ALA A 9 -2.15 21.82 2.61
N VAL A 10 -2.39 21.94 3.92
CA VAL A 10 -3.59 21.42 4.58
C VAL A 10 -4.84 22.15 4.08
N SER A 11 -4.83 23.48 3.92
CA SER A 11 -5.97 24.21 3.38
C SER A 11 -6.36 23.72 1.98
N ARG A 12 -5.38 23.51 1.10
CA ARG A 12 -5.62 22.97 -0.25
C ARG A 12 -6.12 21.53 -0.20
N ILE A 13 -5.53 20.71 0.66
CA ILE A 13 -5.94 19.31 0.88
C ILE A 13 -7.38 19.23 1.38
N ARG A 14 -7.78 20.03 2.37
CA ARG A 14 -9.17 20.07 2.86
C ARG A 14 -10.16 20.43 1.75
N ALA A 15 -9.80 21.33 0.85
CA ALA A 15 -10.62 21.66 -0.32
C ALA A 15 -10.69 20.50 -1.34
N MET A 16 -9.64 19.67 -1.44
CA MET A 16 -9.62 18.49 -2.30
C MET A 16 -10.31 17.28 -1.65
N GLU A 17 -10.34 17.19 -0.31
CA GLU A 17 -11.03 16.15 0.45
C GLU A 17 -12.54 16.12 0.17
N THR A 18 -13.17 17.29 -0.03
CA THR A 18 -14.62 17.38 -0.32
C THR A 18 -15.02 16.75 -1.65
N LYS A 19 -14.04 16.41 -2.48
CA LYS A 19 -14.23 15.84 -3.81
C LYS A 19 -13.86 14.36 -3.88
N LEU A 20 -13.43 13.78 -2.76
CA LEU A 20 -13.18 12.34 -2.67
C LEU A 20 -14.50 11.57 -2.74
N PHE A 21 -14.44 10.36 -3.29
CA PHE A 21 -15.56 9.44 -3.37
C PHE A 21 -15.79 8.86 -1.98
N ASP A 22 -16.96 9.18 -1.43
CA ASP A 22 -17.49 8.50 -0.26
C ASP A 22 -18.03 7.10 -0.60
N GLU A 23 -18.50 6.39 0.42
CA GLU A 23 -19.09 5.07 0.25
C GLU A 23 -20.33 5.07 -0.69
N SER A 24 -21.10 6.17 -0.69
CA SER A 24 -22.27 6.31 -1.55
C SER A 24 -21.88 6.42 -3.02
N MET A 25 -20.88 7.23 -3.34
CA MET A 25 -20.33 7.39 -4.69
C MET A 25 -19.70 6.09 -5.20
N LEU A 26 -18.95 5.37 -4.36
CA LEU A 26 -18.40 4.07 -4.73
C LEU A 26 -19.51 3.03 -4.99
N ASN A 27 -20.55 2.98 -4.17
CA ASN A 27 -21.69 2.10 -4.39
C ASN A 27 -22.46 2.48 -5.67
N LYS A 28 -22.67 3.77 -5.93
CA LYS A 28 -23.26 4.25 -7.18
C LYS A 28 -22.46 3.77 -8.39
N LEU A 29 -21.12 3.90 -8.33
CA LEU A 29 -20.24 3.40 -9.38
C LEU A 29 -20.37 1.88 -9.56
N ILE A 30 -20.48 1.10 -8.48
CA ILE A 30 -20.70 -0.36 -8.54
C ILE A 30 -22.02 -0.74 -9.23
N GLU A 31 -23.10 0.01 -9.01
CA GLU A 31 -24.42 -0.31 -9.56
C GLU A 31 -24.55 0.05 -11.05
N ILE A 32 -23.65 0.85 -11.62
CA ILE A 32 -23.67 1.19 -13.06
C ILE A 32 -23.47 -0.08 -13.92
N PRO A 33 -24.41 -0.49 -14.79
CA PRO A 33 -24.32 -1.78 -15.47
C PRO A 33 -23.13 -1.92 -16.43
N SER A 34 -22.83 -0.86 -17.19
CA SER A 34 -21.82 -0.89 -18.26
C SER A 34 -20.47 -0.30 -17.80
N PRO A 35 -19.33 -0.91 -18.17
CA PRO A 35 -18.01 -0.30 -18.00
C PRO A 35 -17.88 1.07 -18.68
N GLU A 36 -18.49 1.26 -19.84
CA GLU A 36 -18.49 2.51 -20.61
C GLU A 36 -19.24 3.61 -19.85
N GLU A 37 -20.41 3.29 -19.29
CA GLU A 37 -21.17 4.20 -18.43
C GLU A 37 -20.42 4.53 -17.14
N ALA A 38 -19.69 3.57 -16.57
CA ALA A 38 -18.87 3.82 -15.39
C ALA A 38 -17.73 4.81 -15.68
N VAL A 39 -17.09 4.72 -16.85
CA VAL A 39 -16.09 5.70 -17.28
C VAL A 39 -16.73 7.07 -17.55
N LYS A 40 -17.91 7.13 -18.17
CA LYS A 40 -18.66 8.39 -18.34
C LYS A 40 -18.99 9.04 -17.00
N PHE A 41 -19.40 8.26 -16.01
CA PHE A 41 -19.62 8.78 -14.66
C PHE A 41 -18.36 9.42 -14.07
N LEU A 42 -17.19 8.82 -14.28
CA LEU A 42 -15.93 9.42 -13.83
C LEU A 42 -15.60 10.75 -14.55
N GLN A 43 -16.11 10.99 -15.76
CA GLN A 43 -15.97 12.29 -16.46
C GLN A 43 -16.78 13.41 -15.81
N GLU A 44 -17.71 13.10 -14.89
CA GLU A 44 -18.45 14.08 -14.11
C GLU A 44 -17.77 14.38 -12.76
N THR A 45 -16.57 13.86 -12.54
CA THR A 45 -15.82 13.96 -11.28
C THR A 45 -14.43 14.56 -11.49
N GLU A 46 -13.60 14.65 -10.45
CA GLU A 46 -12.22 15.19 -10.55
C GLU A 46 -11.34 14.44 -11.57
N TYR A 47 -11.66 13.18 -11.85
CA TYR A 47 -10.98 12.36 -12.85
C TYR A 47 -11.15 12.87 -14.28
N ALA A 48 -12.16 13.72 -14.56
CA ALA A 48 -12.44 14.27 -15.88
C ALA A 48 -11.21 14.93 -16.53
N SER A 49 -10.43 15.65 -15.72
CA SER A 49 -9.22 16.35 -16.16
C SER A 49 -8.16 15.41 -16.76
N GLU A 50 -8.13 14.15 -16.35
CA GLU A 50 -7.17 13.15 -16.84
C GLU A 50 -7.66 12.37 -18.06
N MET A 51 -8.94 12.54 -18.43
CA MET A 51 -9.60 11.82 -19.53
C MET A 51 -9.51 12.52 -20.88
N GLN A 52 -8.78 13.63 -20.98
CA GLN A 52 -8.52 14.28 -22.26
C GLN A 52 -7.87 13.27 -23.23
N ASN A 53 -8.53 13.03 -24.37
CA ASN A 53 -8.15 12.05 -25.41
C ASN A 53 -8.24 10.57 -24.99
N ILE A 54 -8.97 10.24 -23.93
CA ILE A 54 -9.24 8.85 -23.53
C ILE A 54 -10.65 8.47 -23.96
N MET A 55 -10.74 7.56 -24.94
CA MET A 55 -12.01 7.19 -25.59
C MET A 55 -12.47 5.77 -25.27
N LYS A 56 -11.61 4.94 -24.65
CA LYS A 56 -11.88 3.52 -24.45
C LYS A 56 -11.85 3.16 -22.97
N VAL A 57 -12.74 2.27 -22.57
CA VAL A 57 -12.78 1.73 -21.20
C VAL A 57 -11.47 1.07 -20.82
N GLN A 58 -10.79 0.42 -21.76
CA GLN A 58 -9.52 -0.27 -21.52
C GLN A 58 -8.39 0.67 -21.08
N ASP A 59 -8.53 1.98 -21.32
CA ASP A 59 -7.55 2.99 -20.93
C ASP A 59 -7.72 3.46 -19.48
N TYR A 60 -8.61 2.82 -18.69
CA TYR A 60 -8.86 3.20 -17.30
C TYR A 60 -7.58 3.28 -16.46
N GLU A 61 -6.61 2.39 -16.69
CA GLU A 61 -5.36 2.39 -15.93
C GLU A 61 -4.51 3.63 -16.23
N ILE A 62 -4.61 4.18 -17.44
CA ILE A 62 -3.95 5.44 -17.82
C ILE A 62 -4.56 6.61 -17.02
N ILE A 63 -5.89 6.67 -16.93
CA ILE A 63 -6.61 7.67 -16.13
C ILE A 63 -6.15 7.63 -14.68
N LEU A 64 -6.19 6.43 -14.07
CA LEU A 64 -5.85 6.24 -12.67
C LEU A 64 -4.37 6.52 -12.38
N SER A 65 -3.48 6.15 -13.31
CA SER A 65 -2.04 6.44 -13.21
C SER A 65 -1.75 7.93 -13.33
N LYS A 66 -2.43 8.64 -14.23
CA LYS A 66 -2.31 10.10 -14.36
C LYS A 66 -2.80 10.83 -13.10
N GLU A 67 -3.95 10.44 -12.57
CA GLU A 67 -4.49 11.03 -11.34
C GLU A 67 -3.56 10.77 -10.15
N LEU A 68 -3.00 9.56 -10.05
CA LEU A 68 -2.00 9.24 -9.03
C LEU A 68 -0.73 10.11 -9.19
N LYS A 69 -0.21 10.25 -10.41
CA LYS A 69 0.94 11.11 -10.69
C LYS A 69 0.65 12.57 -10.31
N LYS A 70 -0.51 13.08 -10.69
CA LYS A 70 -0.95 14.45 -10.37
C LYS A 70 -1.05 14.70 -8.86
N LEU A 71 -1.54 13.71 -8.11
CA LEU A 71 -1.52 13.76 -6.64
C LEU A 71 -0.07 13.95 -6.13
N TYR A 72 0.87 13.11 -6.56
CA TYR A 72 2.26 13.21 -6.11
C TYR A 72 2.97 14.49 -6.60
N ASP A 73 2.71 14.93 -7.84
CA ASP A 73 3.21 16.21 -8.36
C ASP A 73 2.73 17.39 -7.51
N PHE A 74 1.46 17.37 -7.08
CA PHE A 74 0.90 18.36 -6.16
C PHE A 74 1.59 18.29 -4.79
N LEU A 75 1.71 17.10 -4.20
CA LEU A 75 2.29 16.92 -2.87
C LEU A 75 3.76 17.36 -2.82
N TYR A 76 4.57 16.99 -3.82
CA TYR A 76 5.96 17.41 -3.92
C TYR A 76 6.11 18.93 -4.13
N LYS A 77 5.07 19.64 -4.59
CA LYS A 77 5.08 21.11 -4.67
C LYS A 77 4.60 21.77 -3.38
N ALA A 78 3.51 21.26 -2.80
CA ALA A 78 2.80 21.92 -1.70
C ALA A 78 3.29 21.53 -0.30
N VAL A 79 3.74 20.28 -0.10
CA VAL A 79 4.12 19.79 1.23
C VAL A 79 5.55 20.22 1.56
N PRO A 80 5.81 20.86 2.72
CA PRO A 80 7.13 21.38 3.06
C PRO A 80 8.17 20.26 3.26
N ASP A 81 7.86 19.23 4.04
CA ASP A 81 8.77 18.12 4.30
C ASP A 81 8.53 16.98 3.30
N LYS A 82 9.50 16.77 2.39
CA LYS A 82 9.36 15.75 1.33
C LYS A 82 9.44 14.33 1.86
N ASP A 83 10.06 14.11 3.02
CA ASP A 83 10.08 12.79 3.65
C ASP A 83 8.66 12.27 3.96
N LEU A 84 7.70 13.16 4.28
CA LEU A 84 6.29 12.77 4.45
C LEU A 84 5.68 12.21 3.17
N VAL A 85 5.94 12.87 2.04
CA VAL A 85 5.46 12.43 0.72
C VAL A 85 6.16 11.13 0.31
N ASP A 86 7.47 11.06 0.53
CA ASP A 86 8.29 9.90 0.22
C ASP A 86 7.81 8.64 0.96
N ILE A 87 7.43 8.74 2.25
CA ILE A 87 6.91 7.59 3.03
C ILE A 87 5.78 6.88 2.27
N MET A 88 4.85 7.64 1.69
CA MET A 88 3.71 7.09 0.95
C MET A 88 4.10 6.65 -0.46
N GLU A 89 5.02 7.38 -1.08
CA GLU A 89 5.49 7.12 -2.45
C GLU A 89 6.33 5.85 -2.56
N LEU A 90 7.12 5.52 -1.53
CA LEU A 90 8.06 4.40 -1.52
C LEU A 90 7.43 3.07 -1.98
N LYS A 91 6.15 2.83 -1.71
CA LYS A 91 5.48 1.61 -2.15
C LYS A 91 5.45 1.43 -3.67
N TYR A 92 5.48 2.52 -4.44
CA TYR A 92 5.55 2.48 -5.90
C TYR A 92 6.97 2.19 -6.38
N ASP A 93 7.98 2.83 -5.79
CA ASP A 93 9.39 2.52 -6.06
C ASP A 93 9.70 1.05 -5.77
N TYR A 94 9.28 0.54 -4.61
CA TYR A 94 9.48 -0.85 -4.23
C TYR A 94 8.62 -1.81 -5.07
N HIS A 95 7.42 -1.41 -5.53
CA HIS A 95 6.65 -2.17 -6.53
C HIS A 95 7.39 -2.27 -7.87
N ASN A 96 7.99 -1.18 -8.34
CA ASN A 96 8.78 -1.15 -9.57
C ASN A 96 9.98 -2.08 -9.46
N ILE A 97 10.69 -2.06 -8.32
CA ILE A 97 11.79 -2.98 -8.04
C ILE A 97 11.32 -4.44 -8.08
N LYS A 98 10.21 -4.79 -7.43
CA LYS A 98 9.64 -6.16 -7.48
C LYS A 98 9.32 -6.59 -8.90
N THR A 99 8.72 -5.70 -9.67
CA THR A 99 8.34 -5.94 -11.07
C THR A 99 9.56 -6.24 -11.92
N LEU A 100 10.61 -5.41 -11.82
CA LEU A 100 11.87 -5.58 -12.55
C LEU A 100 12.64 -6.84 -12.12
N LEU A 101 12.65 -7.17 -10.83
CA LEU A 101 13.26 -8.41 -10.34
C LEU A 101 12.55 -9.65 -10.89
N LYS A 102 11.22 -9.65 -10.92
CA LYS A 102 10.41 -10.74 -11.51
C LYS A 102 10.59 -10.82 -13.02
N ALA A 103 10.74 -9.67 -13.70
CA ALA A 103 11.05 -9.60 -15.12
C ALA A 103 12.41 -10.27 -15.41
N LYS A 104 13.46 -9.93 -14.64
CA LYS A 104 14.79 -10.55 -14.71
C LYS A 104 14.74 -12.05 -14.41
N ALA A 105 14.01 -12.46 -13.37
CA ALA A 105 13.86 -13.86 -12.98
C ALA A 105 13.15 -14.73 -14.02
N LEU A 106 12.16 -14.18 -14.72
CA LEU A 106 11.34 -14.89 -15.71
C LEU A 106 11.81 -14.66 -17.15
N ASN A 107 12.88 -13.89 -17.35
CA ASN A 107 13.37 -13.45 -18.66
C ASN A 107 12.26 -12.84 -19.54
N LYS A 108 11.49 -11.93 -18.97
CA LYS A 108 10.39 -11.21 -19.62
C LYS A 108 10.58 -9.71 -19.47
N ASN A 109 9.88 -8.92 -20.29
CA ASN A 109 9.74 -7.48 -20.08
C ASN A 109 8.41 -7.19 -19.37
N TYR A 110 8.47 -6.49 -18.24
CA TYR A 110 7.30 -6.02 -17.48
C TYR A 110 7.30 -4.50 -17.27
N ASP A 111 7.95 -3.74 -18.15
CA ASP A 111 8.06 -2.28 -18.04
C ASP A 111 6.68 -1.61 -18.08
N TYR A 112 5.72 -2.23 -18.77
CA TYR A 112 4.33 -1.79 -18.83
C TYR A 112 3.57 -1.92 -17.49
N LEU A 113 4.13 -2.63 -16.50
CA LEU A 113 3.58 -2.76 -15.15
C LEU A 113 4.22 -1.77 -14.15
N LEU A 114 5.16 -0.94 -14.60
CA LEU A 114 5.79 0.07 -13.75
C LEU A 114 4.84 1.23 -13.46
N ILE A 115 4.85 1.68 -12.22
CA ILE A 115 4.06 2.81 -11.74
C ILE A 115 4.99 4.02 -11.65
N LYS A 116 4.88 4.94 -12.62
CA LYS A 116 5.78 6.09 -12.78
C LYS A 116 5.23 7.36 -12.11
N VAL A 117 5.11 7.36 -10.79
CA VAL A 117 4.74 8.58 -10.02
C VAL A 117 5.84 9.65 -10.08
N LYS A 118 7.12 9.23 -10.08
CA LYS A 118 8.30 10.05 -10.38
C LYS A 118 9.05 9.45 -11.57
N PRO A 119 8.70 9.80 -12.82
CA PRO A 119 9.30 9.18 -14.02
C PRO A 119 10.83 9.18 -14.01
N ASP A 120 11.45 10.33 -13.74
CA ASP A 120 12.92 10.45 -13.73
C ASP A 120 13.58 9.54 -12.71
N TYR A 121 12.94 9.34 -11.54
CA TYR A 121 13.47 8.46 -10.50
C TYR A 121 13.20 6.98 -10.81
N THR A 122 12.05 6.67 -11.42
CA THR A 122 11.78 5.32 -11.91
C THR A 122 12.79 4.89 -12.97
N ASP A 123 13.15 5.80 -13.89
CA ASP A 123 14.13 5.51 -14.93
C ASP A 123 15.55 5.32 -14.35
N LYS A 124 15.89 6.00 -13.23
CA LYS A 124 17.11 5.71 -12.45
C LYS A 124 17.10 4.31 -11.84
N ILE A 125 15.98 3.87 -11.26
CA ILE A 125 15.84 2.49 -10.74
C ILE A 125 16.05 1.47 -11.87
N VAL A 126 15.38 1.68 -13.03
CA VAL A 126 15.51 0.82 -14.21
C VAL A 126 16.97 0.74 -14.66
N SER A 127 17.64 1.89 -14.82
CA SER A 127 19.04 1.96 -15.25
C SER A 127 19.98 1.28 -14.26
N SER A 128 19.75 1.45 -12.96
CA SER A 128 20.53 0.81 -11.89
C SER A 128 20.39 -0.72 -11.91
N MET A 129 19.19 -1.23 -12.21
CA MET A 129 18.93 -2.67 -12.30
C MET A 129 19.45 -3.30 -13.60
N GLN A 130 19.43 -2.58 -14.71
CA GLN A 130 19.99 -3.05 -15.98
C GLN A 130 21.52 -3.13 -15.95
N SER A 131 22.18 -2.18 -15.28
CA SER A 131 23.63 -2.12 -15.14
C SER A 131 24.19 -2.88 -13.93
N ASP A 132 23.32 -3.47 -13.09
CA ASP A 132 23.65 -4.04 -11.78
C ASP A 132 24.55 -3.10 -10.93
N ASN A 133 24.31 -1.78 -11.05
CA ASN A 133 25.00 -0.71 -10.31
C ASN A 133 23.98 0.14 -9.55
N TYR A 134 23.95 -0.01 -8.22
CA TYR A 134 22.96 0.62 -7.35
C TYR A 134 23.45 1.90 -6.65
N ARG A 135 24.51 2.55 -7.16
CA ARG A 135 25.07 3.77 -6.53
C ARG A 135 24.14 4.99 -6.62
N ASP A 136 23.30 5.04 -7.65
CA ASP A 136 22.41 6.17 -7.93
C ASP A 136 21.04 6.07 -7.24
N ILE A 137 20.83 5.02 -6.45
CA ILE A 137 19.63 4.80 -5.63
C ILE A 137 20.02 4.68 -4.14
N PRO A 138 19.09 4.90 -3.20
CA PRO A 138 19.33 4.72 -1.77
C PRO A 138 19.92 3.35 -1.46
N LYS A 139 20.96 3.33 -0.62
CA LYS A 139 21.67 2.10 -0.24
C LYS A 139 20.74 0.98 0.20
N ILE A 140 19.69 1.31 0.96
CA ILE A 140 18.67 0.37 1.44
C ILE A 140 17.90 -0.32 0.29
N MET A 141 17.65 0.36 -0.83
CA MET A 141 17.04 -0.25 -2.02
C MET A 141 18.02 -1.20 -2.72
N GLY A 142 19.29 -0.79 -2.87
CA GLY A 142 20.33 -1.65 -3.42
C GLY A 142 20.53 -2.94 -2.60
N GLU A 143 20.59 -2.82 -1.28
CA GLU A 143 20.65 -3.97 -0.36
C GLU A 143 19.43 -4.88 -0.51
N ALA A 144 18.23 -4.30 -0.64
CA ALA A 144 16.99 -5.05 -0.85
C ALA A 144 17.04 -5.86 -2.15
N ILE A 145 17.48 -5.24 -3.25
CA ILE A 145 17.60 -5.86 -4.57
C ILE A 145 18.57 -7.04 -4.50
N GLN A 146 19.77 -6.82 -3.97
CA GLN A 146 20.81 -7.84 -3.87
C GLN A 146 20.36 -9.04 -3.02
N LYS A 147 19.84 -8.78 -1.81
CA LYS A 147 19.38 -9.83 -0.90
C LYS A 147 18.19 -10.60 -1.48
N SER A 148 17.24 -9.90 -2.08
CA SER A 148 16.07 -10.52 -2.70
C SER A 148 16.46 -11.45 -3.85
N TYR A 149 17.38 -11.01 -4.70
CA TYR A 149 17.84 -11.80 -5.84
C TYR A 149 18.66 -13.01 -5.39
N SER A 150 19.56 -12.88 -4.41
CA SER A 150 20.33 -14.02 -3.89
C SER A 150 19.43 -15.09 -3.27
N GLU A 151 18.44 -14.69 -2.48
CA GLU A 151 17.49 -15.63 -1.86
C GLU A 151 16.58 -16.30 -2.90
N PHE A 152 16.15 -15.56 -3.92
CA PHE A 152 15.42 -16.13 -5.05
C PHE A 152 16.24 -17.19 -5.79
N LEU A 153 17.54 -16.96 -6.02
CA LEU A 153 18.40 -17.92 -6.70
C LEU A 153 18.51 -19.25 -5.94
N THR A 154 18.49 -19.22 -4.61
CA THR A 154 18.51 -20.39 -3.73
C THR A 154 17.14 -21.06 -3.63
N ALA A 155 16.08 -20.30 -3.34
CA ALA A 155 14.76 -20.84 -3.05
C ALA A 155 13.93 -21.19 -4.30
N LYS A 156 14.23 -20.57 -5.46
CA LYS A 156 13.48 -20.65 -6.72
C LYS A 156 11.98 -20.33 -6.60
N ASP A 157 11.61 -19.54 -5.60
CA ASP A 157 10.23 -19.12 -5.32
C ASP A 157 10.09 -17.60 -5.49
N PRO A 158 9.35 -17.10 -6.50
CA PRO A 158 9.15 -15.67 -6.72
C PRO A 158 8.49 -14.94 -5.54
N GLN A 159 7.78 -15.64 -4.64
CA GLN A 159 7.18 -15.01 -3.46
C GLN A 159 8.24 -14.49 -2.47
N VAL A 160 9.43 -15.09 -2.48
CA VAL A 160 10.56 -14.62 -1.66
C VAL A 160 10.96 -13.20 -2.04
N ILE A 161 10.85 -12.85 -3.34
CA ILE A 161 11.11 -11.50 -3.81
C ILE A 161 10.13 -10.51 -3.18
N ASP A 162 8.83 -10.84 -3.19
CA ASP A 162 7.81 -9.96 -2.63
C ASP A 162 8.03 -9.71 -1.14
N ILE A 163 8.23 -10.77 -0.38
CA ILE A 163 8.36 -10.71 1.07
C ILE A 163 9.60 -9.89 1.49
N ILE A 164 10.76 -10.15 0.86
CA ILE A 164 12.00 -9.43 1.19
C ILE A 164 11.90 -7.97 0.78
N ILE A 165 11.46 -7.67 -0.44
CA ILE A 165 11.39 -6.28 -0.92
C ILE A 165 10.38 -5.48 -0.09
N ASP A 166 9.22 -6.05 0.26
CA ASP A 166 8.24 -5.39 1.15
C ASP A 166 8.83 -5.13 2.55
N SER A 167 9.66 -6.04 3.08
CA SER A 167 10.32 -5.81 4.37
C SER A 167 11.26 -4.60 4.37
N TYR A 168 12.00 -4.43 3.28
CA TYR A 168 12.91 -3.30 3.11
C TYR A 168 12.16 -1.99 2.84
N MET A 169 11.02 -2.06 2.15
CA MET A 169 10.12 -0.92 1.95
C MET A 169 9.70 -0.35 3.31
N TYR A 170 9.17 -1.18 4.21
CA TYR A 170 8.75 -0.71 5.53
C TYR A 170 9.90 -0.25 6.40
N LYS A 171 11.07 -0.90 6.32
CA LYS A 171 12.29 -0.41 6.99
C LYS A 171 12.66 1.00 6.50
N HIS A 172 12.56 1.25 5.19
CA HIS A 172 12.85 2.56 4.61
C HIS A 172 11.79 3.61 5.01
N MET A 173 10.51 3.24 5.00
CA MET A 173 9.43 4.10 5.51
C MET A 173 9.67 4.50 6.97
N LEU A 174 10.11 3.56 7.82
CA LEU A 174 10.36 3.84 9.24
C LEU A 174 11.52 4.82 9.42
N ILE A 175 12.63 4.65 8.70
CA ILE A 175 13.77 5.58 8.73
C ILE A 175 13.33 7.00 8.37
N LYS A 176 12.48 7.14 7.34
CA LYS A 176 11.95 8.45 6.93
C LYS A 176 10.98 9.04 7.97
N ALA A 177 10.12 8.21 8.55
CA ALA A 177 9.18 8.64 9.59
C ALA A 177 9.90 9.09 10.87
N GLU A 178 10.92 8.36 11.32
CA GLU A 178 11.74 8.72 12.47
C GLU A 178 12.52 10.01 12.22
N LYS A 179 13.02 10.22 10.99
CA LYS A 179 13.67 11.47 10.59
C LYS A 179 12.71 12.66 10.57
N LEU A 180 11.45 12.46 10.19
CA LEU A 180 10.41 13.48 10.21
C LEU A 180 10.10 13.94 11.65
N GLY A 181 10.29 13.06 12.64
CA GLY A 181 10.14 13.39 14.06
C GLY A 181 8.70 13.47 14.56
N ASP A 182 7.72 13.10 13.73
CA ASP A 182 6.30 13.11 14.09
C ASP A 182 5.83 11.75 14.61
N SER A 183 5.21 11.73 15.79
CA SER A 183 4.80 10.50 16.47
C SER A 183 3.61 9.83 15.79
N PHE A 184 2.68 10.58 15.19
CA PHE A 184 1.53 10.03 14.47
C PHE A 184 1.98 9.35 13.17
N ILE A 185 2.88 9.99 12.42
CA ILE A 185 3.45 9.39 11.21
C ILE A 185 4.30 8.16 11.55
N THR A 186 5.10 8.23 12.61
CA THR A 186 5.89 7.08 13.07
C THR A 186 4.98 5.93 13.49
N ASP A 187 3.94 6.19 14.29
CA ASP A 187 3.00 5.17 14.74
C ASP A 187 2.19 4.58 13.58
N PHE A 188 1.84 5.36 12.56
CA PHE A 188 1.26 4.85 11.32
C PHE A 188 2.17 3.80 10.67
N VAL A 189 3.47 4.08 10.53
CA VAL A 189 4.42 3.12 9.94
C VAL A 189 4.58 1.89 10.83
N LYS A 190 4.72 2.06 12.15
CA LYS A 190 4.86 0.94 13.12
C LYS A 190 3.64 0.03 13.12
N LEU A 191 2.44 0.62 13.06
CA LEU A 191 1.18 -0.11 12.92
C LEU A 191 1.17 -0.96 11.65
N ASN A 192 1.57 -0.38 10.51
CA ASN A 192 1.65 -1.12 9.25
C ASN A 192 2.72 -2.22 9.27
N ILE A 193 3.83 -1.99 9.98
CA ILE A 193 4.86 -3.01 10.22
C ILE A 193 4.27 -4.20 10.99
N ASP A 194 3.57 -3.97 12.10
CA ASP A 194 2.99 -5.04 12.90
C ASP A 194 1.95 -5.85 12.12
N LEU A 195 1.02 -5.17 11.44
CA LEU A 195 0.02 -5.84 10.60
C LEU A 195 0.68 -6.65 9.48
N THR A 196 1.77 -6.14 8.89
CA THR A 196 2.54 -6.86 7.87
C THR A 196 3.27 -8.06 8.44
N ASN A 197 3.88 -7.93 9.62
CA ASN A 197 4.54 -9.01 10.32
C ASN A 197 3.56 -10.14 10.68
N ILE A 198 2.35 -9.80 11.14
CA ILE A 198 1.32 -10.80 11.44
C ILE A 198 0.84 -11.49 10.17
N LYS A 199 0.58 -10.76 9.08
CA LYS A 199 0.27 -11.35 7.76
C LYS A 199 1.40 -12.28 7.28
N THR A 200 2.65 -11.87 7.50
CA THR A 200 3.84 -12.64 7.11
C THR A 200 3.95 -13.93 7.92
N LEU A 201 3.75 -13.89 9.23
CA LEU A 201 3.66 -15.08 10.09
C LEU A 201 2.63 -16.08 9.56
N LEU A 202 1.41 -15.62 9.26
CA LEU A 202 0.34 -16.49 8.76
C LEU A 202 0.68 -17.09 7.37
N ARG A 203 1.29 -16.30 6.48
CA ARG A 203 1.73 -16.77 5.16
C ARG A 203 2.85 -17.80 5.25
N VAL A 204 3.91 -17.52 6.02
CA VAL A 204 5.03 -18.43 6.28
C VAL A 204 4.53 -19.75 6.86
N LYS A 205 3.61 -19.68 7.84
CA LYS A 205 2.97 -20.86 8.42
C LYS A 205 2.22 -21.68 7.37
N ASN A 206 1.40 -21.04 6.53
CA ASN A 206 0.65 -21.73 5.48
C ASN A 206 1.54 -22.37 4.41
N GLN A 207 2.73 -21.80 4.18
CA GLN A 207 3.74 -22.31 3.26
C GLN A 207 4.67 -23.37 3.89
N ASN A 208 4.48 -23.70 5.18
CA ASN A 208 5.35 -24.61 5.95
C ASN A 208 6.85 -24.20 5.90
N ARG A 209 7.14 -22.89 5.86
CA ARG A 209 8.50 -22.35 5.93
C ARG A 209 8.99 -22.36 7.38
N ASN A 210 10.31 -22.46 7.57
CA ASN A 210 10.92 -22.61 8.88
C ASN A 210 11.07 -21.28 9.64
N ARG A 211 11.50 -21.37 10.91
CA ARG A 211 11.73 -20.22 11.80
C ARG A 211 12.81 -19.28 11.27
N ASP A 212 13.86 -19.80 10.63
CA ASP A 212 14.95 -18.99 10.09
C ASP A 212 14.46 -18.08 8.97
N PHE A 213 13.64 -18.62 8.06
CA PHE A 213 13.00 -17.83 7.02
C PHE A 213 12.11 -16.74 7.62
N LEU A 214 11.28 -17.07 8.61
CA LEU A 214 10.44 -16.08 9.29
C LEU A 214 11.28 -14.96 9.92
N SER A 215 12.34 -15.31 10.65
CA SER A 215 13.26 -14.36 11.28
C SER A 215 13.88 -13.40 10.26
N MET A 216 14.27 -13.92 9.10
CA MET A 216 14.85 -13.14 8.01
C MET A 216 13.89 -12.08 7.46
N VAL A 217 12.59 -12.39 7.42
CA VAL A 217 11.58 -11.56 6.74
C VAL A 217 10.75 -10.67 7.67
N LEU A 218 10.77 -10.93 8.99
CA LEU A 218 10.12 -10.06 9.96
C LEU A 218 10.78 -8.68 9.97
N ILE A 219 9.96 -7.65 9.95
CA ILE A 219 10.38 -6.25 9.92
C ILE A 219 10.55 -5.73 11.35
N SER A 220 11.68 -5.07 11.62
CA SER A 220 11.93 -4.44 12.93
C SER A 220 11.22 -3.09 13.06
N GLY A 221 10.97 -2.67 14.30
CA GLY A 221 10.50 -1.31 14.62
C GLY A 221 9.00 -1.19 14.83
N GLY A 222 8.23 -2.26 14.64
CA GLY A 222 6.83 -2.33 15.07
C GLY A 222 6.67 -2.36 16.60
N LYS A 223 5.43 -2.34 17.09
CA LYS A 223 5.10 -2.42 18.52
C LYS A 223 5.03 -3.88 19.01
N VAL A 224 4.80 -4.84 18.12
CA VAL A 224 4.78 -6.27 18.47
C VAL A 224 6.18 -6.83 18.44
N ASP A 225 6.59 -7.44 19.56
CA ASP A 225 7.89 -8.10 19.66
C ASP A 225 8.02 -9.24 18.63
N LYS A 226 9.15 -9.27 17.92
CA LYS A 226 9.46 -10.32 16.96
C LYS A 226 9.56 -11.68 17.61
N ASP A 227 10.06 -11.78 18.82
CA ASP A 227 10.23 -13.07 19.50
C ASP A 227 8.88 -13.70 19.83
N ILE A 228 7.88 -12.88 20.17
CA ILE A 228 6.49 -13.32 20.29
C ILE A 228 6.02 -13.92 18.97
N LEU A 229 6.18 -13.19 17.86
CA LEU A 229 5.77 -13.66 16.53
C LEU A 229 6.50 -14.93 16.08
N LEU A 230 7.80 -15.03 16.36
CA LEU A 230 8.59 -16.22 16.06
C LEU A 230 8.12 -17.43 16.90
N SER A 231 7.74 -17.21 18.16
CA SER A 231 7.18 -18.26 19.03
C SER A 231 5.84 -18.80 18.50
N CYS A 232 5.07 -17.96 17.79
CA CYS A 232 3.75 -18.28 17.25
C CYS A 232 3.78 -19.19 16.01
N LEU A 233 4.92 -19.37 15.34
CA LEU A 233 4.99 -20.09 14.05
C LEU A 233 4.41 -21.51 14.13
N ASN A 234 4.72 -22.25 15.21
CA ASN A 234 4.31 -23.63 15.39
C ASN A 234 2.96 -23.79 16.10
N GLU A 235 2.29 -22.70 16.44
CA GLU A 235 1.05 -22.75 17.24
C GLU A 235 -0.21 -22.91 16.40
N SER A 236 -1.33 -23.30 17.03
CA SER A 236 -2.64 -23.24 16.39
C SER A 236 -3.04 -21.78 16.16
N ILE A 237 -3.94 -21.53 15.20
CA ILE A 237 -4.42 -20.18 14.91
C ILE A 237 -5.12 -19.55 16.13
N GLU A 238 -5.85 -20.36 16.89
CA GLU A 238 -6.47 -19.95 18.15
C GLU A 238 -5.43 -19.48 19.19
N ASN A 239 -4.32 -20.20 19.33
CA ASN A 239 -3.24 -19.82 20.23
C ASN A 239 -2.54 -18.53 19.77
N ILE A 240 -2.34 -18.34 18.46
CA ILE A 240 -1.80 -17.09 17.91
C ILE A 240 -2.70 -15.90 18.27
N VAL A 241 -4.02 -16.05 18.08
CA VAL A 241 -4.99 -15.01 18.44
C VAL A 241 -4.94 -14.72 19.95
N ASN A 242 -4.85 -15.75 20.79
CA ASN A 242 -4.78 -15.59 22.24
C ASN A 242 -3.51 -14.87 22.70
N LYS A 243 -2.35 -15.24 22.15
CA LYS A 243 -1.07 -14.58 22.47
C LYS A 243 -1.02 -13.12 22.09
N LEU A 244 -1.67 -12.77 20.98
CA LEU A 244 -1.70 -11.40 20.46
C LEU A 244 -2.92 -10.61 20.93
N MET A 245 -3.78 -11.19 21.77
CA MET A 245 -5.06 -10.58 22.19
C MET A 245 -4.87 -9.26 22.95
N PHE A 246 -3.79 -9.13 23.72
CA PHE A 246 -3.49 -7.93 24.52
C PHE A 246 -2.72 -6.86 23.74
N THR A 247 -2.45 -7.09 22.45
CA THR A 247 -1.93 -6.06 21.56
C THR A 247 -3.08 -5.20 21.02
N ASP A 248 -2.74 -4.06 20.42
CA ASP A 248 -3.70 -3.19 19.73
C ASP A 248 -4.50 -3.91 18.61
N TYR A 249 -4.03 -5.09 18.17
CA TYR A 249 -4.58 -5.86 17.05
C TYR A 249 -5.52 -7.01 17.47
N GLY A 250 -5.72 -7.26 18.77
CA GLY A 250 -6.44 -8.43 19.28
C GLY A 250 -7.86 -8.59 18.69
N ASN A 251 -8.62 -7.50 18.59
CA ASN A 251 -9.97 -7.50 18.03
C ASN A 251 -9.99 -7.88 16.54
N ILE A 252 -9.06 -7.31 15.76
CA ILE A 252 -8.94 -7.58 14.32
C ILE A 252 -8.54 -9.02 14.07
N LEU A 253 -7.62 -9.56 14.89
CA LEU A 253 -7.20 -10.95 14.81
C LEU A 253 -8.36 -11.89 15.10
N LYS A 254 -9.10 -11.65 16.18
CA LYS A 254 -10.26 -12.45 16.56
C LYS A 254 -11.34 -12.46 15.47
N MET A 255 -11.66 -11.30 14.89
CA MET A 255 -12.70 -11.20 13.85
C MET A 255 -12.23 -11.72 12.49
N GLY A 256 -10.99 -11.41 12.11
CA GLY A 256 -10.42 -11.72 10.81
C GLY A 256 -9.99 -13.16 10.64
N LEU A 257 -9.59 -13.84 11.72
CA LEU A 257 -9.13 -15.22 11.69
C LEU A 257 -10.18 -16.24 12.15
N LYS A 258 -11.40 -15.80 12.51
CA LYS A 258 -12.51 -16.68 12.94
C LYS A 258 -12.76 -17.85 11.99
N ASP A 259 -12.69 -17.60 10.68
CA ASP A 259 -13.01 -18.59 9.64
C ASP A 259 -11.75 -19.14 8.94
N TYR A 260 -10.55 -18.66 9.34
CA TYR A 260 -9.29 -18.99 8.68
C TYR A 260 -8.97 -20.49 8.69
N GLY A 261 -9.36 -21.21 9.76
CA GLY A 261 -9.19 -22.66 9.83
C GLY A 261 -9.96 -23.45 8.77
N LYS A 262 -11.01 -22.85 8.17
CA LYS A 262 -11.86 -23.52 7.17
C LYS A 262 -11.41 -23.27 5.74
N ASP A 263 -11.05 -22.03 5.40
CA ASP A 263 -10.74 -21.64 4.02
C ASP A 263 -9.26 -21.31 3.78
N LYS A 264 -8.46 -21.15 4.84
CA LYS A 264 -7.06 -20.65 4.82
C LYS A 264 -6.88 -19.34 4.05
N LYS A 265 -7.94 -18.56 3.86
CA LYS A 265 -7.90 -17.29 3.12
C LYS A 265 -7.69 -16.14 4.08
N LEU A 266 -6.79 -15.23 3.71
CA LEU A 266 -6.50 -14.03 4.49
C LEU A 266 -7.35 -12.82 4.09
N ASN A 267 -8.18 -12.91 3.04
CA ASN A 267 -8.87 -11.76 2.46
C ASN A 267 -9.66 -10.93 3.50
N LYS A 268 -10.39 -11.60 4.40
CA LYS A 268 -11.16 -10.95 5.46
C LYS A 268 -10.24 -10.24 6.46
N PHE A 269 -9.18 -10.91 6.89
CA PHE A 269 -8.18 -10.35 7.79
C PHE A 269 -7.44 -9.16 7.14
N GLU A 270 -7.03 -9.28 5.88
CA GLU A 270 -6.40 -8.20 5.11
C GLU A 270 -7.30 -6.97 5.00
N LYS A 271 -8.60 -7.18 4.72
CA LYS A 271 -9.58 -6.08 4.71
C LYS A 271 -9.69 -5.39 6.08
N LEU A 272 -9.76 -6.16 7.17
CA LEU A 272 -9.81 -5.57 8.51
C LEU A 272 -8.52 -4.83 8.91
N CYS A 273 -7.35 -5.30 8.45
CA CYS A 273 -6.09 -4.58 8.63
C CYS A 273 -6.11 -3.22 7.93
N ASP A 274 -6.61 -3.20 6.68
CA ASP A 274 -6.71 -1.97 5.89
C ASP A 274 -7.72 -0.98 6.51
N ASN A 275 -8.85 -1.48 7.02
CA ASN A 275 -9.84 -0.67 7.74
C ASN A 275 -9.28 -0.12 9.06
N TYR A 276 -8.56 -0.91 9.85
CA TYR A 276 -7.93 -0.43 11.08
C TYR A 276 -6.90 0.67 10.82
N THR A 277 -6.14 0.55 9.73
CA THR A 277 -5.22 1.60 9.29
C THR A 277 -5.98 2.87 8.91
N MET A 278 -7.13 2.73 8.24
CA MET A 278 -8.01 3.86 7.92
C MET A 278 -8.58 4.52 9.18
N ASP A 279 -9.04 3.75 10.17
CA ASP A 279 -9.55 4.26 11.44
C ASP A 279 -8.49 5.02 12.23
N TYR A 280 -7.24 4.56 12.20
CA TYR A 280 -6.11 5.28 12.77
C TYR A 280 -5.96 6.65 12.08
N LEU A 281 -5.99 6.69 10.75
CA LEU A 281 -5.84 7.91 9.97
C LEU A 281 -7.01 8.89 10.15
N LYS A 282 -8.24 8.41 10.27
CA LYS A 282 -9.44 9.24 10.51
C LYS A 282 -9.33 10.11 11.78
N LYS A 283 -8.49 9.74 12.74
CA LYS A 283 -8.20 10.55 13.95
C LYS A 283 -7.58 11.91 13.61
N SER A 284 -6.88 12.04 12.47
CA SER A 284 -6.27 13.31 12.05
C SER A 284 -7.28 14.33 11.50
N ARG A 285 -8.55 13.94 11.32
CA ARG A 285 -9.62 14.84 10.84
C ARG A 285 -9.80 16.06 11.74
N TYR A 286 -9.53 15.94 13.04
CA TYR A 286 -9.66 17.02 14.02
C TYR A 286 -8.41 17.90 14.14
N ILE A 287 -7.33 17.56 13.45
CA ILE A 287 -6.08 18.32 13.46
C ILE A 287 -6.16 19.44 12.42
N SER A 288 -5.97 20.68 12.87
CA SER A 288 -6.10 21.87 12.02
C SER A 288 -4.89 22.07 11.10
N PHE A 289 -3.67 21.87 11.62
CA PHE A 289 -2.42 22.03 10.87
C PHE A 289 -1.39 20.99 11.32
N GLY A 290 -0.69 20.36 10.37
CA GLY A 290 0.34 19.35 10.65
C GLY A 290 0.53 18.37 9.48
N PRO A 291 1.49 17.43 9.61
CA PRO A 291 1.70 16.35 8.63
C PRO A 291 0.57 15.31 8.61
N GLU A 292 -0.23 15.20 9.66
CA GLU A 292 -1.21 14.12 9.85
C GLU A 292 -2.42 14.22 8.90
N PRO A 293 -3.05 15.39 8.69
CA PRO A 293 -4.08 15.55 7.66
C PRO A 293 -3.54 15.29 6.26
N VAL A 294 -2.27 15.63 6.01
CA VAL A 294 -1.62 15.37 4.72
C VAL A 294 -1.49 13.87 4.49
N LEU A 295 -0.95 13.13 5.46
CA LEU A 295 -0.83 11.67 5.38
C LEU A 295 -2.19 11.00 5.14
N ALA A 296 -3.20 11.39 5.92
CA ALA A 296 -4.54 10.82 5.83
C ALA A 296 -5.19 11.06 4.47
N TYR A 297 -5.02 12.27 3.91
CA TYR A 297 -5.48 12.57 2.56
C TYR A 297 -4.79 11.72 1.48
N ILE A 298 -3.45 11.58 1.54
CA ILE A 298 -2.70 10.76 0.58
C ILE A 298 -3.26 9.33 0.59
N TYR A 299 -3.36 8.74 1.78
CA TYR A 299 -3.87 7.38 1.94
C TYR A 299 -5.31 7.26 1.44
N GLY A 300 -6.17 8.23 1.76
CA GLY A 300 -7.57 8.27 1.32
C GLY A 300 -7.70 8.33 -0.20
N LYS A 301 -6.96 9.22 -0.86
CA LYS A 301 -6.99 9.35 -2.33
C LYS A 301 -6.43 8.11 -3.02
N GLU A 302 -5.37 7.50 -2.49
CA GLU A 302 -4.84 6.26 -3.05
C GLU A 302 -5.80 5.07 -2.88
N ASN A 303 -6.53 5.03 -1.75
CA ASN A 303 -7.57 4.02 -1.52
C ASN A 303 -8.77 4.22 -2.44
N GLU A 304 -9.15 5.46 -2.74
CA GLU A 304 -10.16 5.80 -3.75
C GLU A 304 -9.72 5.29 -5.13
N ILE A 305 -8.51 5.65 -5.59
CA ILE A 305 -7.96 5.21 -6.88
C ILE A 305 -7.96 3.67 -6.96
N LYS A 306 -7.56 3.00 -5.88
CA LYS A 306 -7.56 1.54 -5.77
C LYS A 306 -8.97 0.95 -5.84
N SER A 307 -9.94 1.59 -5.19
CA SER A 307 -11.34 1.16 -5.20
C SER A 307 -11.96 1.31 -6.59
N ILE A 308 -11.74 2.46 -7.25
CA ILE A 308 -12.18 2.68 -8.63
C ILE A 308 -11.54 1.64 -9.57
N ARG A 309 -10.24 1.35 -9.43
CA ARG A 309 -9.56 0.28 -10.19
C ARG A 309 -10.26 -1.06 -10.02
N ILE A 310 -10.56 -1.47 -8.78
CA ILE A 310 -11.23 -2.74 -8.49
C ILE A 310 -12.62 -2.78 -9.15
N ILE A 311 -13.37 -1.67 -9.08
CA ILE A 311 -14.71 -1.58 -9.66
C ILE A 311 -14.64 -1.69 -11.18
N LEU A 312 -13.78 -0.92 -11.85
CA LEU A 312 -13.65 -0.93 -13.31
C LEU A 312 -13.17 -2.29 -13.82
N VAL A 313 -12.15 -2.87 -13.20
CA VAL A 313 -11.68 -4.23 -13.54
C VAL A 313 -12.80 -5.25 -13.35
N GLY A 314 -13.52 -5.18 -12.23
CA GLY A 314 -14.66 -6.05 -11.96
C GLY A 314 -15.73 -5.95 -13.05
N LYS A 315 -16.10 -4.73 -13.44
CA LYS A 315 -17.09 -4.49 -14.50
C LYS A 315 -16.64 -5.00 -15.86
N ILE A 316 -15.41 -4.70 -16.27
CA ILE A 316 -14.84 -5.16 -17.55
C ILE A 316 -14.89 -6.70 -17.63
N ASN A 317 -14.65 -7.37 -16.50
CA ASN A 317 -14.68 -8.82 -16.39
C ASN A 317 -16.06 -9.39 -15.99
N LYS A 318 -17.11 -8.56 -16.00
CA LYS A 318 -18.50 -8.94 -15.68
C LYS A 318 -18.64 -9.61 -14.30
N VAL A 319 -17.82 -9.21 -13.34
CA VAL A 319 -17.91 -9.67 -11.95
C VAL A 319 -19.18 -9.11 -11.31
N PRO A 320 -19.99 -9.95 -10.63
CA PRO A 320 -21.18 -9.50 -9.91
C PRO A 320 -20.91 -8.37 -8.90
N ALA A 321 -21.84 -7.41 -8.82
CA ALA A 321 -21.74 -6.22 -7.97
C ALA A 321 -21.48 -6.54 -6.49
N ASN A 322 -22.14 -7.58 -5.95
CA ASN A 322 -21.93 -8.03 -4.57
C ASN A 322 -20.49 -8.50 -4.32
N ILE A 323 -19.88 -9.22 -5.27
CA ILE A 323 -18.50 -9.70 -5.16
C ILE A 323 -17.51 -8.52 -5.25
N ILE A 324 -17.79 -7.53 -6.10
CA ILE A 324 -16.99 -6.30 -6.15
C ILE A 324 -17.04 -5.58 -4.80
N ARG A 325 -18.24 -5.41 -4.22
CA ARG A 325 -18.47 -4.75 -2.94
C ARG A 325 -17.72 -5.42 -1.79
N GLU A 326 -17.69 -6.75 -1.74
CA GLU A 326 -16.95 -7.50 -0.72
C GLU A 326 -15.44 -7.19 -0.72
N ARG A 327 -14.88 -6.87 -1.89
CA ARG A 327 -13.45 -6.56 -2.08
C ARG A 327 -13.08 -5.10 -1.80
N LEU A 328 -14.05 -4.21 -1.68
CA LEU A 328 -13.79 -2.80 -1.37
C LEU A 328 -13.41 -2.63 0.10
N ARG A 329 -12.47 -1.71 0.32
CA ARG A 329 -12.06 -1.22 1.64
C ARG A 329 -12.97 -0.06 2.05
N GLU A 330 -12.95 0.31 3.32
CA GLU A 330 -13.65 1.51 3.77
C GLU A 330 -13.16 2.78 3.05
N ALA A 331 -14.10 3.67 2.72
CA ALA A 331 -13.80 5.00 2.23
C ALA A 331 -13.21 5.87 3.35
N TYR A 332 -12.43 6.87 2.95
CA TYR A 332 -11.80 7.80 3.88
C TYR A 332 -12.78 8.87 4.40
N VAL A 333 -13.57 9.45 3.48
CA VAL A 333 -14.55 10.52 3.75
C VAL A 333 -15.94 9.99 4.04
#